data_AF-A0A1Y0B7P8-F1
#
_entry.id   AF-A0A1Y0B7P8-F1
#
_cell.length_a   1.000
_cell.length_b   1.000
_cell.length_c   1.000
_cell.angle_alpha   90.00
_cell.angle_beta   90.00
_cell.angle_gamma   90.00
#
_symmetry.space_group_name_H-M   'P 1'
#
loop_
_entity.id
_entity.type
_entity.pdbx_description
1 polymer ?
#
loop_
_entity_poly.entity_id
_entity_poly.type
_entity_poly.pdbx_seq_one_letter_code
_entity_poly.pdbx_strand_id
1 'polypeptide(L)'
;EEVKTLIENAQSLRFKAFLTVAFLTGMRTGEQLALTWEDIDFNEKKIVINKSLNELGSITTPKNKPSVREVDLLEPVGKILKELKESEPANRKFVFISIPKRTTMFQRKFRSLLKAL
;
A
#
# COMPACT_ATOMS: atom_id res chain seq x y z
N GLU A 1 -10.08 3.80 18.02
CA GLU A 1 -10.57 2.43 18.26
C GLU A 1 -10.87 1.71 16.94
N GLU A 2 -11.71 2.28 16.08
CA GLU A 2 -12.14 1.69 14.79
C GLU A 2 -11.01 1.27 13.84
N VAL A 3 -9.98 2.11 13.65
CA VAL A 3 -8.84 1.81 12.77
C VAL A 3 -8.09 0.56 13.20
N LYS A 4 -7.89 0.40 14.52
CA LYS A 4 -7.21 -0.77 15.09
C LYS A 4 -8.03 -2.03 14.81
N THR A 5 -9.33 -1.98 15.06
CA THR A 5 -10.27 -3.08 14.77
C THR A 5 -10.23 -3.49 13.30
N LEU A 6 -10.21 -2.53 12.37
CA LEU A 6 -10.13 -2.82 10.94
C LEU A 6 -8.82 -3.52 10.56
N ILE A 7 -7.69 -3.08 11.09
CA ILE A 7 -6.38 -3.67 10.81
C ILE A 7 -6.30 -5.09 11.41
N GLU A 8 -6.77 -5.29 12.63
CA GLU A 8 -6.71 -6.58 13.32
C GLU A 8 -7.58 -7.66 12.65
N ASN A 9 -8.71 -7.28 12.06
CA ASN A 9 -9.64 -8.19 11.38
C ASN A 9 -9.36 -8.36 9.87
N ALA A 10 -8.28 -7.79 9.35
CA ALA A 10 -7.92 -7.93 7.94
C ALA A 10 -7.62 -9.39 7.56
N GLN A 11 -8.27 -9.91 6.51
CA GLN A 11 -8.26 -11.35 6.19
C GLN A 11 -6.92 -11.91 5.65
N SER A 12 -5.87 -11.09 5.51
CA SER A 12 -4.56 -11.53 5.03
C SER A 12 -3.47 -10.53 5.41
N LEU A 13 -2.23 -10.99 5.58
CA LEU A 13 -1.07 -10.13 5.88
C LEU A 13 -0.95 -8.96 4.89
N ARG A 14 -1.10 -9.21 3.59
CA ARG A 14 -1.04 -8.16 2.56
C ARG A 14 -2.15 -7.13 2.69
N PHE A 15 -3.36 -7.56 3.04
CA PHE A 15 -4.48 -6.62 3.25
C PHE A 15 -4.31 -5.84 4.54
N LYS A 16 -3.79 -6.48 5.60
CA LYS A 16 -3.40 -5.83 6.84
C LYS A 16 -2.35 -4.74 6.58
N ALA A 17 -1.27 -5.08 5.87
CA ALA A 17 -0.23 -4.16 5.44
C ALA A 17 -0.79 -2.98 4.62
N PHE A 18 -1.71 -3.26 3.69
CA PHE A 18 -2.37 -2.21 2.91
C PHE A 18 -3.13 -1.24 3.81
N LEU A 19 -3.95 -1.75 4.74
CA LEU A 19 -4.68 -0.89 5.67
C LEU A 19 -3.74 -0.10 6.59
N THR A 20 -2.70 -0.74 7.12
CA THR A 20 -1.69 -0.07 7.96
C THR A 20 -1.00 1.06 7.21
N VAL A 21 -0.57 0.86 5.95
CA VAL A 21 -0.01 1.93 5.12
C VAL A 21 -1.06 3.03 4.91
N ALA A 22 -2.26 2.68 4.46
CA ALA A 22 -3.32 3.66 4.19
C ALA A 22 -3.60 4.58 5.38
N PHE A 23 -3.81 4.00 6.56
CA PHE A 23 -4.21 4.75 7.75
C PHE A 23 -3.06 5.53 8.40
N LEU A 24 -1.82 5.03 8.34
CA LEU A 24 -0.70 5.65 9.03
C LEU A 24 0.12 6.61 8.15
N THR A 25 -0.03 6.55 6.83
CA THR A 25 0.70 7.43 5.88
C THR A 25 -0.21 8.36 5.09
N GLY A 26 -1.53 8.12 5.08
CA GLY A 26 -2.48 8.88 4.26
C GLY A 26 -2.32 8.69 2.75
N MET A 27 -1.59 7.65 2.30
CA MET A 27 -1.46 7.34 0.88
C MET A 27 -2.80 7.02 0.24
N ARG A 28 -3.08 7.62 -0.92
CA ARG A 28 -4.28 7.31 -1.71
C ARG A 28 -4.20 5.89 -2.25
N THR A 29 -5.36 5.26 -2.44
CA THR A 29 -5.45 3.88 -2.95
C THR A 29 -4.64 3.65 -4.23
N GLY A 30 -4.72 4.58 -5.20
CA GLY A 30 -3.94 4.46 -6.45
C GLY A 30 -2.42 4.54 -6.22
N GLU A 31 -1.96 5.40 -5.30
CA GLU A 31 -0.54 5.52 -4.94
C GLU A 31 -0.05 4.21 -4.29
N GLN A 32 -0.82 3.62 -3.39
CA GLN A 32 -0.50 2.33 -2.78
C GLN A 32 -0.48 1.20 -3.81
N LEU A 33 -1.48 1.12 -4.68
CA LEU A 33 -1.52 0.08 -5.72
C LEU A 33 -0.36 0.19 -6.71
N ALA A 34 0.18 1.38 -6.93
CA ALA A 34 1.36 1.59 -7.76
C ALA A 34 2.70 1.47 -7.02
N LEU A 35 2.69 1.32 -5.69
CA LEU A 35 3.89 1.26 -4.85
C LEU A 35 4.73 0.03 -5.18
N THR A 36 6.03 0.24 -5.38
CA THR A 36 7.03 -0.81 -5.60
C THR A 36 7.99 -0.89 -4.44
N TRP A 37 8.67 -2.03 -4.29
CA TRP A 37 9.67 -2.18 -3.22
C TRP A 37 10.86 -1.24 -3.35
N GLU A 38 11.14 -0.74 -4.56
CA GLU A 38 12.19 0.26 -4.83
C GLU A 38 11.82 1.66 -4.30
N ASP A 39 10.53 1.93 -4.05
CA ASP A 39 10.09 3.22 -3.50
C ASP A 39 10.22 3.29 -1.97
N ILE A 40 10.59 2.20 -1.32
CA ILE A 40 10.65 2.09 0.15
C ILE A 40 12.11 1.99 0.58
N ASP A 41 12.58 3.04 1.24
CA ASP A 41 13.88 3.05 1.88
C ASP A 41 13.74 2.72 3.37
N PHE A 42 14.13 1.49 3.74
CA PHE A 42 14.09 1.03 5.13
C PHE A 42 15.23 1.59 5.99
N ASN A 43 16.31 2.10 5.38
CA ASN A 43 17.45 2.67 6.10
C ASN A 43 17.14 4.13 6.45
N GLU A 44 16.75 4.92 5.45
CA GLU A 44 16.36 6.33 5.63
C GLU A 44 14.94 6.47 6.21
N LYS A 45 14.21 5.36 6.33
CA LYS A 45 12.84 5.30 6.83
C LYS A 45 11.91 6.23 6.05
N LYS A 46 11.88 6.08 4.73
CA LYS A 46 11.03 6.88 3.83
C LYS A 46 10.32 6.05 2.78
N ILE A 47 9.18 6.55 2.33
CA ILE A 47 8.45 6.05 1.16
C ILE A 47 8.34 7.20 0.14
N VAL A 48 8.78 6.95 -1.09
CA VAL A 48 8.67 7.90 -2.20
C VAL A 48 7.36 7.66 -2.97
N ILE A 49 6.51 8.69 -3.01
CA ILE A 49 5.25 8.65 -3.75
C ILE A 49 5.44 9.44 -5.04
N ASN A 50 5.66 8.71 -6.14
CA ASN A 50 5.94 9.28 -7.47
C ASN A 50 5.05 8.73 -8.60
N LYS A 51 4.07 7.87 -8.26
CA LYS A 51 3.19 7.20 -9.22
C LYS A 51 1.86 6.82 -8.59
N SER A 52 0.86 6.61 -9.45
CA SER A 52 -0.48 6.16 -9.06
C SER A 52 -1.04 5.20 -10.10
N LEU A 53 -1.81 4.21 -9.67
CA LEU A 53 -2.59 3.34 -10.55
C LEU A 53 -3.95 4.00 -10.77
N ASN A 54 -4.28 4.32 -12.02
CA ASN A 54 -5.58 4.87 -12.36
C ASN A 54 -6.66 3.78 -12.54
N GLU A 55 -7.91 4.18 -12.70
CA GLU A 55 -9.05 3.26 -12.86
C GLU A 55 -9.02 2.45 -14.16
N LEU A 56 -8.27 2.91 -15.17
CA LEU A 56 -8.03 2.20 -16.42
C LEU A 56 -6.98 1.10 -16.27
N GLY A 57 -6.31 1.01 -15.12
CA GLY A 57 -5.24 0.03 -14.85
C GLY A 57 -3.86 0.49 -15.31
N SER A 58 -3.69 1.76 -15.66
CA SER A 58 -2.42 2.32 -16.08
C SER A 58 -1.69 2.98 -14.92
N ILE A 59 -0.38 2.75 -14.82
CA ILE A 59 0.50 3.51 -13.93
C ILE A 59 0.70 4.89 -14.55
N THR A 60 0.36 5.93 -13.79
CA THR A 60 0.59 7.31 -14.17
C THR A 60 1.60 7.94 -13.23
N THR A 61 2.46 8.79 -13.79
CA THR A 61 3.34 9.66 -13.01
C THR A 61 2.75 11.06 -12.94
N PRO A 62 3.03 11.82 -11.88
CA PRO A 62 2.60 13.20 -11.82
C PRO A 62 3.26 14.02 -12.93
N LYS A 63 2.48 14.89 -13.59
CA LYS A 63 2.98 15.79 -14.64
C LYS A 63 3.93 16.86 -14.09
N ASN A 64 3.82 17.19 -12.80
CA ASN A 64 4.55 18.28 -12.16
C ASN A 64 5.37 17.77 -10.95
N LYS A 65 6.59 18.30 -10.79
CA LYS A 65 7.52 17.95 -9.69
C LYS A 65 6.91 18.05 -8.27
N PRO A 66 6.07 19.04 -7.92
CA PRO A 66 5.51 19.15 -6.56
C PRO A 66 4.60 17.98 -6.14
N SER A 67 4.12 17.19 -7.10
CA SER A 67 3.26 16.04 -6.82
C SER A 67 4.05 14.77 -6.46
N VAL A 68 5.38 14.79 -6.62
CA VAL A 68 6.27 13.79 -6.04
C VAL A 68 6.53 14.19 -4.59
N ARG A 69 6.26 13.31 -3.65
CA ARG A 69 6.46 13.58 -2.22
C ARG A 69 7.05 12.39 -1.50
N GLU A 70 7.70 12.67 -0.39
CA GLU A 70 8.17 11.65 0.56
C GLU A 70 7.22 11.61 1.75
N VAL A 71 7.01 10.42 2.31
CA VAL A 71 6.34 10.24 3.60
C VAL A 71 7.23 9.40 4.50
N ASP A 72 7.19 9.69 5.80
CA ASP A 72 7.98 8.95 6.78
C ASP A 72 7.49 7.51 6.90
N LEU A 73 8.45 6.58 6.91
CA LEU A 73 8.19 5.18 7.20
C LEU A 73 8.12 4.99 8.71
N LEU A 74 6.93 5.26 9.27
CA LEU A 74 6.66 5.04 10.69
C LEU A 74 6.96 3.59 11.09
N GLU A 75 7.43 3.38 12.32
CA GLU A 75 7.90 2.07 12.81
C GLU A 75 6.87 0.93 12.62
N PRO A 76 5.56 1.11 12.92
CA PRO A 76 4.56 0.08 12.64
C PRO A 76 4.41 -0.25 11.15
N VAL A 77 4.58 0.75 10.27
CA VAL A 77 4.49 0.59 8.81
C VAL A 77 5.72 -0.15 8.29
N GLY A 78 6.91 0.25 8.75
CA GLY A 78 8.17 -0.42 8.40
C GLY A 78 8.17 -1.89 8.82
N LYS A 79 7.67 -2.20 10.03
CA LYS A 79 7.60 -3.57 10.55
C LYS A 79 6.72 -4.46 9.67
N ILE A 80 5.49 -4.04 9.38
CA ILE A 80 4.56 -4.88 8.60
C ILE A 80 4.97 -5.00 7.13
N LEU A 81 5.64 -3.99 6.56
CA LEU A 81 6.17 -4.06 5.20
C LEU A 81 7.38 -5.01 5.10
N LYS A 82 8.25 -5.07 6.12
CA LYS A 82 9.33 -6.07 6.19
C LYS A 82 8.76 -7.48 6.28
N GLU A 83 7.82 -7.71 7.20
CA GLU A 83 7.13 -8.99 7.36
C GLU A 83 6.47 -9.44 6.04
N LEU A 84 5.78 -8.52 5.36
CA LEU A 84 5.19 -8.81 4.06
C LEU A 84 6.26 -9.17 3.02
N LYS A 85 7.36 -8.41 2.94
CA LYS A 85 8.44 -8.65 1.97
C LYS A 85 9.10 -10.02 2.16
N GLU A 86 9.32 -10.43 3.41
CA GLU A 86 9.90 -11.73 3.78
C GLU A 86 8.96 -12.89 3.46
N SER A 87 7.64 -12.66 3.47
CA SER A 87 6.64 -13.68 3.12
C SER A 87 6.47 -13.93 1.61
N GLU A 88 7.15 -13.16 0.75
CA GLU A 88 6.95 -13.16 -0.70
C GLU A 88 8.20 -13.59 -1.48
N PRO A 89 8.04 -14.09 -2.73
CA PRO A 89 9.17 -14.33 -3.62
C PRO A 89 9.97 -13.05 -3.88
N ALA A 90 11.30 -13.18 -3.91
CA ALA A 90 12.23 -12.05 -4.05
C ALA A 90 12.07 -11.22 -5.34
N ASN A 91 11.47 -11.80 -6.39
CA ASN A 91 11.29 -11.15 -7.69
C ASN A 91 9.99 -10.33 -7.81
N ARG A 92 9.23 -10.17 -6.73
CA ARG A 92 8.02 -9.36 -6.76
C ARG A 92 8.37 -7.88 -6.88
N LYS A 93 7.78 -7.18 -7.86
CA LYS A 93 8.00 -5.74 -8.07
C LYS A 93 7.09 -4.84 -7.22
N PHE A 94 5.77 -5.08 -7.30
CA PHE A 94 4.76 -4.27 -6.63
C PHE A 94 4.43 -4.82 -5.24
N VAL A 95 4.24 -3.93 -4.27
CA VAL A 95 3.99 -4.30 -2.87
C VAL A 95 2.63 -4.99 -2.72
N PHE A 96 1.56 -4.43 -3.31
CA PHE A 96 0.19 -4.87 -3.02
C PHE A 96 -0.53 -5.60 -4.16
N ILE A 97 -0.02 -5.50 -5.39
CA ILE A 97 -0.59 -6.15 -6.57
C ILE A 97 0.48 -6.98 -7.29
N SER A 98 0.08 -7.89 -8.17
CA SER A 98 1.02 -8.63 -9.01
C SER A 98 1.32 -7.90 -10.31
N ILE A 99 0.28 -7.36 -10.95
CA ILE A 99 0.34 -6.67 -12.24
C ILE A 99 -0.59 -5.44 -12.17
N PRO A 100 -0.16 -4.26 -12.66
CA PRO A 100 -1.02 -3.11 -12.86
C PRO A 100 -2.20 -3.48 -13.75
N LYS A 101 -3.41 -3.42 -13.20
CA LYS A 101 -4.65 -3.66 -13.93
C LYS A 101 -5.80 -2.96 -13.23
N ARG A 102 -6.87 -2.69 -13.96
CA ARG A 102 -8.13 -2.25 -13.36
C ARG A 102 -8.54 -3.25 -12.28
N THR A 103 -8.67 -2.78 -11.05
CA THR A 103 -8.94 -3.65 -9.90
C THR A 103 -9.86 -2.98 -8.90
N THR A 104 -10.91 -3.69 -8.52
CA THR A 104 -11.80 -3.33 -7.39
C THR A 104 -11.52 -4.21 -6.17
N MET A 105 -10.44 -5.01 -6.21
CA MET A 105 -10.10 -6.00 -5.18
C MET A 105 -10.07 -5.39 -3.78
N PHE A 106 -9.43 -4.22 -3.63
CA PHE A 106 -9.36 -3.54 -2.33
C PHE A 106 -10.74 -3.12 -1.84
N GLN A 107 -11.53 -2.44 -2.67
CA GLN A 107 -12.88 -1.99 -2.33
C GLN A 107 -13.78 -3.18 -1.94
N ARG A 108 -13.67 -4.30 -2.65
CA ARG A 108 -14.41 -5.54 -2.34
C ARG A 108 -13.98 -6.13 -1.00
N LYS A 109 -12.66 -6.26 -0.75
CA LYS A 109 -12.13 -6.77 0.52
C LYS A 109 -12.51 -5.86 1.69
N PHE A 110 -12.43 -4.55 1.52
CA PHE A 110 -12.79 -3.57 2.54
C PHE A 110 -14.29 -3.60 2.85
N ARG A 111 -15.17 -3.64 1.84
CA ARG A 111 -16.61 -3.84 2.06
C ARG A 111 -16.92 -5.18 2.73
N SER A 112 -16.20 -6.25 2.36
CA SER A 112 -16.37 -7.56 2.99
C SER A 112 -15.93 -7.54 4.46
N LEU A 113 -14.86 -6.83 4.78
CA LEU A 113 -14.39 -6.62 6.15
C LEU A 113 -15.44 -5.88 6.97
N LEU A 114 -15.96 -4.77 6.45
CA LEU A 114 -16.99 -3.97 7.14
C LEU A 114 -18.29 -4.73 7.40
N LYS A 115 -18.62 -5.74 6.58
CA LYS A 115 -19.80 -6.59 6.79
C LYS A 115 -19.57 -7.70 7.83
N ALA A 116 -18.31 -8.01 8.12
CA ALA A 116 -17.93 -9.09 9.03
C ALA A 116 -17.61 -8.61 10.46
N LEU A 117 -17.43 -7.29 10.61
CA LEU A 117 -17.38 -6.59 11.89
C LEU A 117 -18.79 -6.29 12.39
#